data_AF-A0A3R7WAM8-F1
#
_entry.id   AF-A0A3R7WAM8-F1
#
_cell.length_a   1.000
_cell.length_b   1.000
_cell.length_c   1.000
_cell.angle_alpha   90.00
_cell.angle_beta   90.00
_cell.angle_gamma   90.00
#
_symmetry.space_group_name_H-M   'P 1'
#
loop_
_entity.id
_entity.type
_entity.pdbx_description
1 polymer ?
#
loop_
_entity_poly.entity_id
_entity_poly.type
_entity_poly.pdbx_seq_one_letter_code
_entity_poly.pdbx_strand_id
1 'polypeptide(L)'
;FHSVNKKGSDRYWASNVLTMDYNDRKNLQAICWSIENYHRALKELCCVEDCKVRKAAGQRNHINCSIRAYIRLEAVNQQQDITIYRAKWDIQSNAIAEYLKDPKYAL
;
A
#
# COMPACT_ATOMS: atom_id res chain seq x y z
N PHE A 1 -7.32 -8.48 26.43
CA PHE A 1 -6.29 -7.52 26.90
C PHE A 1 -6.86 -6.11 26.96
N HIS A 2 -6.50 -5.34 27.97
CA HIS A 2 -6.79 -3.91 28.07
C HIS A 2 -5.51 -3.11 27.87
N SER A 3 -5.62 -1.96 27.21
CA SER A 3 -4.51 -1.04 26.96
C SER A 3 -5.04 0.38 26.85
N VAL A 4 -4.24 1.37 27.24
CA VAL A 4 -4.60 2.79 27.11
C VAL A 4 -3.77 3.41 26.00
N ASN A 5 -4.39 4.17 25.09
CA ASN A 5 -3.66 4.85 24.02
C ASN A 5 -2.93 6.10 24.55
N LYS A 6 -2.08 6.73 23.72
CA LYS A 6 -1.36 7.97 24.09
C LYS A 6 -2.29 9.15 24.46
N LYS A 7 -3.56 9.11 24.06
CA LYS A 7 -4.59 10.11 24.36
C LYS A 7 -5.43 9.77 25.60
N GLY A 8 -5.07 8.72 26.35
CA GLY A 8 -5.80 8.29 27.54
C GLY A 8 -7.07 7.47 27.27
N SER A 9 -7.38 7.11 26.01
CA SER A 9 -8.56 6.31 25.69
C SER A 9 -8.29 4.82 25.84
N ASP A 10 -9.23 4.11 26.46
CA ASP A 10 -9.20 2.66 26.63
C ASP A 10 -9.32 1.92 25.29
N ARG A 11 -8.60 0.80 25.18
CA ARG A 11 -8.69 -0.16 24.10
C ARG A 11 -8.76 -1.57 24.65
N TYR A 12 -9.79 -2.29 24.22
CA TYR A 12 -10.03 -3.67 24.58
C TYR A 12 -9.75 -4.58 23.38
N TRP A 13 -9.09 -5.69 23.65
CA TRP A 13 -8.73 -6.70 22.67
C TRP A 13 -9.31 -8.04 23.10
N ALA A 14 -10.06 -8.67 22.18
CA ALA A 14 -10.57 -10.02 22.31
C ALA A 14 -9.83 -10.94 21.32
N SER A 15 -9.54 -12.16 21.77
CA SER A 15 -8.91 -13.21 20.96
C SER A 15 -9.44 -14.55 21.44
N ASN A 16 -9.61 -15.50 20.52
CA ASN A 16 -9.91 -16.89 20.85
C ASN A 16 -8.65 -17.71 21.17
N VAL A 17 -7.46 -17.12 21.04
CA VAL A 17 -6.18 -17.76 21.38
C VAL A 17 -5.95 -17.63 22.88
N LEU A 18 -6.29 -18.68 23.63
CA LEU A 18 -6.25 -18.70 25.09
C LEU A 18 -4.83 -18.57 25.68
N THR A 19 -3.82 -19.01 24.93
CA THR A 19 -2.41 -18.96 25.35
C THR A 19 -1.71 -17.66 24.95
N MET A 20 -2.42 -16.74 24.29
CA MET A 20 -1.84 -15.49 23.81
C MET A 20 -1.32 -14.69 24.99
N ASP A 21 -0.07 -14.21 24.89
CA ASP A 21 0.51 -13.31 25.87
C ASP A 21 0.50 -11.84 25.40
N TYR A 22 1.08 -10.95 26.21
CA TYR A 22 1.19 -9.53 25.87
C TYR A 22 2.00 -9.28 24.59
N ASN A 23 3.09 -10.02 24.37
CA ASN A 23 3.99 -9.89 23.23
C ASN A 23 3.31 -10.39 21.96
N ASP A 24 2.66 -11.55 22.01
CA ASP A 24 1.87 -12.11 20.91
C ASP A 24 0.82 -11.11 20.43
N ARG A 25 0.07 -10.52 21.36
CA ARG A 25 -0.93 -9.48 21.05
C ARG A 25 -0.27 -8.24 20.44
N LYS A 26 0.91 -7.82 20.91
CA LYS A 26 1.65 -6.67 20.34
C LYS A 26 2.12 -6.97 18.92
N ASN A 27 2.63 -8.18 18.67
CA ASN A 27 3.05 -8.63 17.35
C ASN A 27 1.86 -8.68 16.39
N LEU A 28 0.71 -9.21 16.83
CA LEU A 28 -0.51 -9.21 16.03
C LEU A 28 -0.96 -7.79 15.68
N GLN A 29 -0.92 -6.85 16.63
CA GLN A 29 -1.21 -5.45 16.36
C GLN A 29 -0.26 -4.85 15.31
N ALA A 30 1.03 -5.17 15.36
CA ALA A 30 2.00 -4.72 14.36
C ALA A 30 1.70 -5.32 12.97
N ILE A 31 1.30 -6.59 12.91
CA ILE A 31 0.84 -7.23 11.67
C ILE A 31 -0.43 -6.56 11.15
N CYS A 32 -1.43 -6.26 12.00
CA CYS A 32 -2.62 -5.53 11.56
C CYS A 32 -2.29 -4.16 10.96
N TRP A 33 -1.24 -3.51 11.45
CA TRP A 33 -0.75 -2.25 10.87
C TRP A 33 -0.20 -2.42 9.45
N SER A 34 0.27 -3.61 9.07
CA SER A 34 0.69 -3.88 7.69
C SER A 34 -0.47 -3.77 6.70
N ILE A 35 -1.69 -4.11 7.11
CA ILE A 35 -2.91 -3.93 6.30
C ILE A 35 -3.18 -2.45 6.04
N GLU A 36 -2.99 -1.62 7.06
CA GLU A 36 -3.14 -0.16 6.91
C GLU A 36 -2.07 0.43 5.99
N ASN A 37 -0.82 -0.06 6.10
CA ASN A 37 0.25 0.33 5.19
C ASN A 37 -0.04 -0.12 3.75
N TYR A 38 -0.58 -1.32 3.55
CA TYR A 38 -1.04 -1.83 2.26
C TYR A 38 -2.08 -0.88 1.65
N HIS A 39 -3.13 -0.53 2.40
CA HIS A 39 -4.17 0.37 1.90
C HIS A 39 -3.63 1.76 1.56
N ARG A 40 -2.72 2.30 2.39
CA ARG A 40 -2.09 3.60 2.12
C ARG A 40 -1.30 3.57 0.81
N ALA A 41 -0.46 2.56 0.63
CA ALA A 41 0.31 2.38 -0.61
C ALA A 41 -0.60 2.21 -1.82
N LEU A 42 -1.67 1.41 -1.71
CA LEU A 42 -2.61 1.18 -2.80
C LEU A 42 -3.32 2.48 -3.24
N LYS A 43 -3.67 3.36 -2.29
CA LYS A 43 -4.27 4.68 -2.57
C LYS A 43 -3.26 5.64 -3.19
N GLU A 44 -2.14 5.86 -2.53
CA GLU A 44 -1.15 6.87 -2.91
C GLU A 44 -0.34 6.49 -4.15
N LEU A 45 0.05 5.22 -4.26
CA LEU A 45 0.96 4.75 -5.30
C LEU A 45 0.21 4.20 -6.52
N CYS A 46 -0.94 3.57 -6.31
CA CYS A 46 -1.68 2.89 -7.37
C CYS A 46 -3.02 3.54 -7.71
N CYS A 47 -3.38 4.66 -7.06
CA CYS A 47 -4.53 5.50 -7.41
C CYS A 47 -5.86 4.73 -7.39
N VAL A 48 -6.02 3.74 -6.50
CA VAL A 48 -7.20 2.85 -6.51
C VAL A 48 -8.54 3.58 -6.35
N GLU A 49 -8.54 4.76 -5.72
CA GLU A 49 -9.74 5.58 -5.47
C GLU A 49 -9.98 6.65 -6.55
N ASP A 50 -9.09 6.78 -7.54
CA ASP A 50 -9.13 7.88 -8.51
C ASP A 50 -9.96 7.58 -9.77
N CYS A 51 -10.57 6.39 -9.86
CA CYS A 51 -11.38 6.01 -11.02
C CYS A 51 -12.60 6.92 -11.18
N LYS A 52 -12.67 7.65 -12.30
CA LYS A 52 -13.81 8.53 -12.62
C LYS A 52 -14.92 7.84 -13.44
N VAL A 53 -14.75 6.57 -13.78
CA VAL A 53 -15.72 5.80 -14.59
C VAL A 53 -16.96 5.46 -13.75
N ARG A 54 -18.17 5.80 -14.22
CA ARG A 54 -19.40 5.52 -13.46
C ARG A 54 -19.91 4.08 -13.57
N LYS A 55 -19.48 3.34 -14.60
CA LYS A 55 -19.91 1.95 -14.83
C LYS A 55 -19.20 1.00 -13.85
N ALA A 56 -19.97 0.11 -13.21
CA ALA A 56 -19.45 -0.87 -12.26
C ALA A 56 -18.33 -1.76 -12.84
N ALA A 57 -18.42 -2.15 -14.12
CA ALA A 57 -17.37 -2.91 -14.78
C ALA A 57 -16.04 -2.13 -14.87
N GLY A 58 -16.10 -0.84 -15.20
CA GLY A 58 -14.91 0.02 -15.24
C GLY A 58 -14.28 0.21 -13.87
N GLN A 59 -15.11 0.40 -12.84
CA GLN A 59 -14.64 0.49 -11.44
C GLN A 59 -13.92 -0.79 -11.00
N ARG A 60 -14.52 -1.97 -11.23
CA ARG A 60 -13.87 -3.26 -10.90
C ARG A 60 -12.56 -3.46 -11.65
N ASN A 61 -12.51 -3.11 -12.93
CA ASN A 61 -11.29 -3.20 -13.73
C ASN A 61 -10.19 -2.28 -13.18
N HIS A 62 -10.53 -1.04 -12.83
CA HIS A 62 -9.58 -0.09 -12.23
C HIS A 62 -9.02 -0.61 -10.90
N ILE A 63 -9.88 -1.11 -10.02
CA ILE A 63 -9.46 -1.70 -8.74
C ILE A 63 -8.50 -2.86 -8.98
N ASN A 64 -8.83 -3.79 -9.88
CA ASN A 64 -7.97 -4.93 -10.21
C ASN A 64 -6.63 -4.51 -10.81
N CYS A 65 -6.61 -3.51 -11.70
CA CYS A 65 -5.38 -2.95 -12.25
C CYS A 65 -4.51 -2.31 -11.16
N SER A 66 -5.12 -1.58 -10.24
CA SER A 66 -4.43 -0.92 -9.12
C SER A 66 -3.79 -1.95 -8.19
N ILE A 67 -4.51 -3.02 -7.83
CA ILE A 67 -3.98 -4.13 -7.03
C ILE A 67 -2.83 -4.82 -7.77
N ARG A 68 -2.97 -5.07 -9.08
CA ARG A 68 -1.91 -5.67 -9.89
C ARG A 68 -0.65 -4.80 -9.92
N ALA A 69 -0.80 -3.48 -10.04
CA ALA A 69 0.32 -2.54 -9.98
C ALA A 69 1.02 -2.60 -8.62
N TYR A 70 0.26 -2.62 -7.53
CA TYR A 70 0.80 -2.76 -6.17
C TYR A 70 1.64 -4.04 -6.02
N ILE A 71 1.09 -5.20 -6.42
CA ILE A 71 1.81 -6.49 -6.35
C ILE A 71 3.12 -6.44 -7.13
N ARG A 72 3.17 -5.73 -8.26
CA ARG A 72 4.41 -5.57 -9.04
C ARG A 72 5.44 -4.70 -8.35
N LEU A 73 5.04 -3.62 -7.68
CA LEU A 73 5.95 -2.81 -6.87
C LEU A 73 6.50 -3.61 -5.68
N GLU A 74 5.65 -4.37 -4.99
CA GLU A 74 6.06 -5.26 -3.90
C GLU A 74 7.03 -6.36 -4.35
N ALA A 75 6.80 -6.94 -5.54
CA ALA A 75 7.72 -7.93 -6.10
C ALA A 75 9.11 -7.32 -6.35
N VAL A 76 9.18 -6.08 -6.85
CA VAL A 76 10.45 -5.36 -7.03
C VAL A 76 11.10 -5.08 -5.68
N ASN A 77 10.33 -4.66 -4.67
CA ASN A 77 10.84 -4.48 -3.31
C ASN A 77 11.50 -5.76 -2.77
N GLN A 78 10.84 -6.90 -2.90
CA GLN A 78 11.37 -8.19 -2.44
C GLN A 78 12.60 -8.66 -3.23
N GLN A 79 12.66 -8.36 -4.53
CA GLN A 79 13.75 -8.81 -5.41
C GLN A 79 14.99 -7.92 -5.33
N GLN A 80 14.82 -6.62 -5.08
CA GLN A 80 15.88 -5.62 -5.22
C GLN A 80 16.18 -4.86 -3.91
N ASP A 81 15.46 -5.16 -2.83
CA ASP A 81 15.62 -4.51 -1.52
C ASP A 81 15.46 -2.98 -1.58
N ILE A 82 14.56 -2.49 -2.45
CA ILE A 82 14.21 -1.07 -2.57
C ILE A 82 12.77 -0.82 -2.15
N THR A 83 12.46 0.32 -1.54
CA THR A 83 11.07 0.62 -1.14
C THR A 83 10.14 0.71 -2.36
N ILE A 84 8.86 0.37 -2.20
CA ILE A 84 7.85 0.51 -3.26
C ILE A 84 7.72 1.96 -3.79
N TYR A 85 8.01 2.95 -2.94
CA TYR A 85 8.06 4.36 -3.31
C TYR A 85 9.20 4.64 -4.28
N ARG A 86 10.40 4.12 -3.98
CA ARG A 86 11.56 4.21 -4.88
C ARG A 86 11.30 3.46 -6.18
N ALA A 87 10.75 2.24 -6.11
CA ALA A 87 10.40 1.47 -7.31
C ALA A 87 9.44 2.24 -8.23
N LYS A 88 8.40 2.90 -7.68
CA LYS A 88 7.50 3.78 -8.46
C LYS A 88 8.25 4.98 -9.05
N TRP A 89 9.09 5.63 -8.26
CA TRP A 89 9.86 6.80 -8.70
C TRP A 89 10.85 6.45 -9.82
N ASP A 90 11.51 5.29 -9.75
CA ASP A 90 12.46 4.84 -10.76
C ASP A 90 11.75 4.61 -12.11
N ILE A 91 10.53 4.08 -12.11
CA ILE A 91 9.72 3.96 -13.35
C ILE A 91 9.46 5.35 -13.96
N GLN A 92 9.02 6.31 -13.14
CA GLN A 92 8.66 7.65 -13.60
C GLN A 92 9.88 8.45 -14.07
N SER A 93 10.95 8.45 -13.28
CA SER A 93 12.17 9.20 -13.57
C SER A 93 12.87 8.66 -14.82
N ASN A 94 12.91 7.34 -15.00
CA ASN A 94 13.43 6.74 -16.23
C ASN A 94 12.59 7.11 -17.46
N ALA A 95 11.26 7.05 -17.36
CA ALA A 95 10.37 7.44 -18.46
C ALA A 95 10.53 8.93 -18.83
N ILE A 96 10.66 9.82 -17.85
CA ILE A 96 10.92 11.25 -18.06
C ILE A 96 12.29 11.44 -18.74
N ALA A 97 13.33 10.79 -18.22
CA ALA A 97 14.69 10.90 -18.77
C ALA A 97 14.77 10.39 -20.21
N GLU A 98 14.05 9.31 -20.54
CA GLU A 98 13.92 8.79 -21.90
C GLU A 98 13.20 9.77 -22.82
N TYR A 99 12.07 10.34 -22.38
CA TYR A 99 11.34 11.35 -23.16
C TYR A 99 12.19 12.59 -23.45
N LEU A 100 12.99 13.05 -22.49
CA LEU A 100 13.87 14.22 -22.67
C LEU A 100 14.98 13.99 -23.69
N LYS A 101 15.36 12.74 -23.98
CA LYS A 101 16.37 12.41 -25.01
C LYS A 101 15.82 12.51 -26.43
N ASP A 102 14.55 12.17 -26.63
CA ASP A 102 13.87 12.22 -27.92
C ASP A 102 12.42 12.72 -27.77
N PRO A 103 12.21 14.04 -27.60
CA PRO A 103 10.87 14.58 -27.39
C PRO A 103 10.02 14.48 -28.66
N LYS A 104 8.91 13.73 -28.59
CA LYS A 104 7.97 13.59 -29.72
C LYS A 104 7.13 14.84 -29.97
N TYR A 105 6.93 15.65 -28.94
CA TYR A 105 6.18 16.90 -29.02
C TYR A 105 7.02 17.99 -28.36
N ALA A 106 7.26 19.08 -29.09
CA ALA A 106 7.72 20.32 -28.48
C ALA A 106 6.53 20.91 -27.71
N LEU A 107 6.64 20.92 -26.38
CA LEU A 107 5.71 21.64 -25.50
C LEU A 107 6.11 23.11 -25.43
#